data_AF-A0A918LQR8-F1
#
_entry.id   AF-A0A918LQR8-F1
#
_cell.length_a   1.000
_cell.length_b   1.000
_cell.length_c   1.000
_cell.angle_alpha   90.00
_cell.angle_beta   90.00
_cell.angle_gamma   90.00
#
_symmetry.space_group_name_H-M   'P 1'
#
loop_
_entity.id
_entity.type
_entity.pdbx_description
1 polymer ?
#
loop_
_entity_poly.entity_id
_entity_poly.type
_entity_poly.pdbx_seq_one_letter_code
_entity_poly.pdbx_strand_id
1 'polypeptide(L)'
;MRSRPVGRDRFLCPGDPYVSDARTATRVRLRRAALPLLVCALYAVLQLTAGSRWTLFPDSYRYARAAEQYLGDSRAQAHRTALDAYCVSRARREAHDERLRPTVRTSEQALETAANRSCVRKWAKAEDITTSDSRYQAIFAARPGYPLLAAPFVGALGVLDGMRLLGLLTATGGSLLVLGLLRRGARLNRTAALTGQVAFLATPLGWWSDQALSEGLFTVCTLGVLWGGLSLLRHRSLPGAAAGTALAYAAGGFTRYSSVLVLAAFTAVAAAGTLCFSVRLRHRGTAILAGLSAATVAVVAVAMKALALPSSQVTLQDTFTRHFTAPAVPDPWADLLGLAGRFWTDWTARQAALPYFLLLTALAAWALSRYGDGLGRLVTATALTGAFVITDHPLAQEADRLGVLMWMPVVLGLPLAVQRHWTWHQAGEPEPRPVG
;
A
#
# COMPACT_ATOMS: atom_id res chain seq x y z
N MET A 1 -21.36 84.74 30.04
CA MET A 1 -22.74 84.69 29.49
C MET A 1 -22.71 84.00 28.12
N ARG A 2 -23.46 82.91 27.99
CA ARG A 2 -24.09 82.26 26.81
C ARG A 2 -23.50 82.50 25.40
N SER A 3 -23.16 81.41 24.70
CA SER A 3 -24.03 80.84 23.63
C SER A 3 -23.40 79.57 23.00
N ARG A 4 -24.21 78.51 22.84
CA ARG A 4 -23.98 77.32 22.01
C ARG A 4 -24.30 77.65 20.53
N PRO A 5 -23.81 76.87 19.55
CA PRO A 5 -24.70 75.87 18.90
C PRO A 5 -24.00 74.52 18.57
N VAL A 6 -24.72 73.38 18.66
CA VAL A 6 -25.19 72.51 17.55
C VAL A 6 -24.04 71.99 16.67
N GLY A 7 -23.76 70.70 16.45
CA GLY A 7 -24.46 69.43 16.60
C GLY A 7 -23.88 68.50 15.51
N ARG A 8 -23.64 67.21 15.81
CA ARG A 8 -23.60 66.12 14.81
C ARG A 8 -23.48 64.78 15.50
N ASP A 9 -24.61 64.10 15.57
CA ASP A 9 -24.73 62.68 15.85
C ASP A 9 -23.95 61.88 14.78
N ARG A 10 -22.96 61.11 15.21
CA ARG A 10 -22.42 60.00 14.42
C ARG A 10 -23.09 58.72 14.88
N PHE A 11 -24.01 58.25 14.05
CA PHE A 11 -24.48 56.87 14.03
C PHE A 11 -23.28 55.90 13.99
N LEU A 12 -23.09 55.15 15.07
CA LEU A 12 -22.26 53.94 15.09
C LEU A 12 -23.10 52.80 14.48
N CYS A 13 -22.83 52.45 13.23
CA CYS A 13 -23.27 51.17 12.68
C CYS A 13 -22.34 50.06 13.17
N PRO A 14 -22.85 49.01 13.83
CA PRO A 14 -22.07 47.81 14.14
C PRO A 14 -22.07 46.91 12.89
N GLY A 15 -21.00 46.98 12.11
CA GLY A 15 -20.75 46.06 10.99
C GLY A 15 -19.47 45.29 11.27
N ASP A 16 -19.57 44.23 12.07
CA ASP A 16 -18.46 43.34 12.42
C ASP A 16 -17.79 42.76 11.16
N PRO A 17 -16.53 43.11 10.83
CA PRO A 17 -15.81 42.49 9.72
C PRO A 17 -15.36 41.04 10.02
N TYR A 18 -15.49 40.59 11.28
CA TYR A 18 -14.91 39.33 11.74
C TYR A 18 -15.66 38.06 11.26
N VAL A 19 -16.93 38.18 10.87
CA VAL A 19 -17.75 37.02 10.47
C VAL A 19 -17.55 36.63 8.99
N SER A 20 -17.06 37.55 8.15
CA SER A 20 -16.82 37.32 6.72
C SER A 20 -15.59 36.44 6.44
N ASP A 21 -14.54 36.60 7.25
CA ASP A 21 -13.27 35.87 7.07
C ASP A 21 -13.37 34.38 7.40
N ALA A 22 -14.16 34.03 8.42
CA ALA A 22 -14.35 32.63 8.81
C ALA A 22 -15.06 31.81 7.72
N ARG A 23 -16.07 32.39 7.06
CA ARG A 23 -16.82 31.72 5.97
C ARG A 23 -15.97 31.55 4.72
N THR A 24 -15.13 32.54 4.41
CA THR A 24 -14.23 32.52 3.24
C THR A 24 -13.08 31.53 3.45
N ALA A 25 -12.46 31.51 4.64
CA ALA A 25 -11.45 30.53 5.00
C ALA A 25 -11.98 29.08 4.96
N THR A 26 -13.23 28.88 5.39
CA THR A 26 -13.89 27.57 5.37
C THR A 26 -14.17 27.09 3.95
N ARG A 27 -14.68 27.96 3.06
CA ARG A 27 -14.90 27.63 1.63
C ARG A 27 -13.60 27.28 0.90
N VAL A 28 -12.51 28.00 1.18
CA VAL A 28 -11.19 27.73 0.59
C VAL A 28 -10.63 26.40 1.10
N ARG A 29 -10.79 26.07 2.39
CA ARG A 29 -10.38 24.77 2.95
C ARG A 29 -11.18 23.61 2.37
N LEU A 30 -12.50 23.75 2.22
CA LEU A 30 -13.37 22.74 1.58
C LEU A 30 -12.97 22.49 0.12
N ARG A 31 -12.76 23.54 -0.68
CA ARG A 31 -12.27 23.40 -2.07
C ARG A 31 -10.87 22.77 -2.16
N ARG A 32 -10.04 22.93 -1.12
CA ARG A 32 -8.70 22.32 -1.04
C ARG A 32 -8.74 20.82 -0.72
N ALA A 33 -9.72 20.35 0.04
CA ALA A 33 -9.92 18.93 0.32
C ALA A 33 -10.74 18.20 -0.75
N ALA A 34 -11.61 18.91 -1.47
CA ALA A 34 -12.56 18.31 -2.41
C ALA A 34 -11.90 17.48 -3.51
N LEU A 35 -10.83 17.97 -4.15
CA LEU A 35 -10.22 17.28 -5.29
C LEU A 35 -9.54 15.95 -4.93
N PRO A 36 -8.68 15.86 -3.89
CA PRO A 36 -8.18 14.57 -3.41
C PRO A 36 -9.26 13.55 -3.06
N LEU A 37 -10.34 14.00 -2.42
CA LEU A 37 -11.46 13.14 -2.05
C LEU A 37 -12.26 12.72 -3.28
N LEU A 38 -12.42 13.60 -4.27
CA LEU A 38 -13.03 13.27 -5.56
C LEU A 38 -12.24 12.19 -6.29
N VAL A 39 -10.89 12.25 -6.27
CA VAL A 39 -10.05 11.18 -6.83
C VAL A 39 -10.30 9.85 -6.13
N CYS A 40 -10.37 9.83 -4.80
CA CYS A 40 -10.72 8.62 -4.03
C CYS A 40 -12.13 8.11 -4.36
N ALA A 41 -13.12 9.01 -4.44
CA ALA A 41 -14.50 8.67 -4.74
C ALA A 41 -14.64 8.11 -6.17
N LEU A 42 -13.98 8.73 -7.15
CA LEU A 42 -13.93 8.23 -8.52
C LEU A 42 -13.28 6.84 -8.58
N TYR A 43 -12.15 6.65 -7.89
CA TYR A 43 -11.53 5.33 -7.80
C TYR A 43 -12.48 4.30 -7.18
N ALA A 44 -13.13 4.64 -6.06
CA ALA A 44 -14.08 3.73 -5.41
C ALA A 44 -15.25 3.39 -6.34
N VAL A 45 -15.83 4.36 -7.05
CA VAL A 45 -16.88 4.11 -8.04
C VAL A 45 -16.36 3.21 -9.16
N LEU A 46 -15.15 3.46 -9.67
CA LEU A 46 -14.54 2.62 -10.71
C LEU A 46 -14.32 1.18 -10.21
N GLN A 47 -13.86 0.97 -8.97
CA GLN A 47 -13.66 -0.38 -8.42
C GLN A 47 -14.98 -1.09 -8.07
N LEU A 48 -15.99 -0.34 -7.65
CA LEU A 48 -17.34 -0.89 -7.41
C LEU A 48 -18.00 -1.30 -8.74
N THR A 49 -17.78 -0.53 -9.81
CA THR A 49 -18.33 -0.79 -11.16
C THR A 49 -17.47 -1.73 -12.01
N ALA A 50 -16.19 -1.92 -11.68
CA ALA A 50 -15.30 -2.88 -12.35
C ALA A 50 -15.74 -4.35 -12.20
N GLY A 51 -16.81 -4.61 -11.44
CA GLY A 51 -17.52 -5.89 -11.42
C GLY A 51 -16.73 -7.01 -10.77
N SER A 52 -16.77 -8.19 -11.39
CA SER A 52 -16.16 -9.45 -10.94
C SER A 52 -14.63 -9.50 -11.01
N ARG A 53 -13.96 -8.38 -11.28
CA ARG A 53 -12.49 -8.33 -11.30
C ARG A 53 -11.87 -8.47 -9.91
N TRP A 54 -12.57 -8.01 -8.88
CA TRP A 54 -12.21 -8.27 -7.48
C TRP A 54 -12.62 -9.70 -7.11
N THR A 55 -11.70 -10.46 -6.53
CA THR A 55 -11.96 -11.85 -6.13
C THR A 55 -11.16 -12.24 -4.89
N LEU A 56 -11.66 -13.20 -4.13
CA LEU A 56 -10.92 -13.80 -3.01
C LEU A 56 -9.86 -14.76 -3.54
N PHE A 57 -8.66 -14.66 -2.97
CA PHE A 57 -7.54 -15.57 -3.20
C PHE A 57 -7.50 -16.64 -2.09
N PRO A 58 -6.71 -17.72 -2.25
CA PRO A 58 -6.50 -18.69 -1.18
C PRO A 58 -6.05 -18.04 0.15
N ASP A 59 -5.20 -17.01 0.07
CA ASP A 59 -4.77 -16.22 1.23
C ASP A 59 -5.94 -15.42 1.84
N SER A 60 -6.79 -14.83 0.99
CA SER A 60 -7.97 -14.08 1.44
C SER A 60 -8.95 -14.96 2.21
N TYR A 61 -9.16 -16.21 1.77
CA TYR A 61 -9.96 -17.19 2.52
C TYR A 61 -9.40 -17.43 3.93
N ARG A 62 -8.08 -17.49 4.10
CA ARG A 62 -7.46 -17.69 5.42
C ARG A 62 -7.63 -16.47 6.31
N TYR A 63 -7.49 -15.29 5.74
CA TYR A 63 -7.74 -14.05 6.45
C TYR A 63 -9.21 -13.91 6.85
N ALA A 64 -10.15 -14.28 5.97
CA ALA A 64 -11.57 -14.35 6.27
C ALA A 64 -11.86 -15.33 7.42
N ARG A 65 -11.35 -16.57 7.34
CA ARG A 65 -11.51 -17.57 8.40
C ARG A 65 -10.97 -17.07 9.74
N ALA A 66 -9.78 -16.46 9.75
CA ALA A 66 -9.19 -15.92 10.97
C ALA A 66 -10.01 -14.74 11.52
N ALA A 67 -10.55 -13.88 10.65
CA ALA A 67 -11.43 -12.79 11.06
C ALA A 67 -12.72 -13.32 11.72
N GLU A 68 -13.38 -14.33 11.15
CA GLU A 68 -14.55 -14.98 11.75
C GLU A 68 -14.21 -15.63 13.12
N GLN A 69 -13.05 -16.28 13.23
CA GLN A 69 -12.59 -16.83 14.52
C GLN A 69 -12.38 -15.73 15.59
N TYR A 70 -11.91 -14.54 15.20
CA TYR A 70 -11.81 -13.41 16.11
C TYR A 70 -13.16 -12.82 16.52
N LEU A 71 -14.20 -13.02 15.70
CA LEU A 71 -15.58 -12.69 16.05
C LEU A 71 -16.22 -13.73 16.99
N GLY A 72 -15.54 -14.85 17.24
CA GLY A 72 -15.96 -15.89 18.18
C GLY A 72 -16.46 -17.19 17.53
N ASP A 73 -16.46 -17.27 16.20
CA ASP A 73 -16.87 -18.49 15.50
C ASP A 73 -15.91 -19.66 15.78
N SER A 74 -16.48 -20.86 15.91
CA SER A 74 -15.67 -22.08 15.93
C SER A 74 -14.92 -22.23 14.60
N ARG A 75 -13.77 -22.91 14.62
CA ARG A 75 -12.97 -23.15 13.39
C ARG A 75 -13.78 -23.76 12.24
N ALA A 76 -14.72 -24.65 12.55
CA ALA A 76 -15.58 -25.28 11.56
C ALA A 76 -16.63 -24.31 10.97
N GLN A 77 -17.22 -23.45 11.80
CA GLN A 77 -18.12 -22.38 11.34
C GLN A 77 -17.37 -21.39 10.46
N ALA A 78 -16.26 -20.85 10.97
CA ALA A 78 -15.40 -19.92 10.25
C ALA A 78 -14.91 -20.51 8.90
N HIS A 79 -14.55 -21.80 8.85
CA HIS A 79 -14.19 -22.49 7.62
C HIS A 79 -15.35 -22.46 6.61
N ARG A 80 -16.56 -22.85 7.03
CA ARG A 80 -17.73 -22.87 6.14
C ARG A 80 -18.07 -21.47 5.61
N THR A 81 -18.09 -20.46 6.47
CA THR A 81 -18.39 -19.07 6.09
C THR A 81 -17.34 -18.53 5.11
N ALA A 82 -16.05 -18.71 5.42
CA ALA A 82 -14.98 -18.28 4.53
C ALA A 82 -14.97 -19.06 3.20
N LEU A 83 -15.28 -20.37 3.23
CA LEU A 83 -15.35 -21.21 2.03
C LEU A 83 -16.50 -20.79 1.12
N ASP A 84 -17.68 -20.53 1.68
CA ASP A 84 -18.84 -20.06 0.91
C ASP A 84 -18.52 -18.73 0.21
N ALA A 85 -18.00 -17.75 0.96
CA ALA A 85 -17.55 -16.48 0.39
C ALA A 85 -16.49 -16.68 -0.70
N TYR A 86 -15.48 -17.52 -0.46
CA TYR A 86 -14.45 -17.85 -1.44
C TYR A 86 -15.06 -18.44 -2.71
N CYS A 87 -15.92 -19.45 -2.59
CA CYS A 87 -16.54 -20.11 -3.73
C CYS A 87 -17.48 -19.20 -4.53
N VAL A 88 -18.28 -18.36 -3.86
CA VAL A 88 -19.11 -17.34 -4.53
C VAL A 88 -18.23 -16.35 -5.30
N SER A 89 -17.16 -15.86 -4.68
CA SER A 89 -16.25 -14.91 -5.31
C SER A 89 -15.53 -15.50 -6.53
N ARG A 90 -15.06 -16.75 -6.42
CA ARG A 90 -14.41 -17.47 -7.52
C ARG A 90 -15.38 -17.80 -8.65
N ALA A 91 -16.60 -18.23 -8.31
CA ALA A 91 -17.64 -18.55 -9.29
C ALA A 91 -18.06 -17.33 -10.12
N ARG A 92 -18.20 -16.15 -9.50
CA ARG A 92 -18.46 -14.89 -10.22
C ARG A 92 -17.35 -14.53 -11.19
N ARG A 93 -16.09 -14.70 -10.77
CA ARG A 93 -14.92 -14.44 -11.61
C ARG A 93 -14.86 -15.41 -12.79
N GLU A 94 -15.00 -16.70 -12.52
CA GLU A 94 -14.97 -17.76 -13.53
C GLU A 94 -16.11 -17.61 -14.54
N ALA A 95 -17.34 -17.37 -14.07
CA ALA A 95 -18.49 -17.14 -14.94
C ALA A 95 -18.28 -15.92 -15.86
N HIS A 96 -17.71 -14.85 -15.33
CA HIS A 96 -17.35 -13.68 -16.12
C HIS A 96 -16.30 -13.99 -17.18
N ASP A 97 -15.20 -14.66 -16.81
CA ASP A 97 -14.14 -15.01 -17.74
C ASP A 97 -14.64 -16.00 -18.83
N GLU A 98 -15.49 -16.96 -18.45
CA GLU A 98 -16.11 -17.92 -19.38
C GLU A 98 -17.07 -17.26 -20.36
N ARG A 99 -17.89 -16.29 -19.92
CA ARG A 99 -18.83 -15.60 -20.83
C ARG A 99 -18.14 -14.81 -21.93
N LEU A 100 -16.88 -14.42 -21.71
CA LEU A 100 -16.07 -13.70 -22.69
C LEU A 100 -15.51 -14.64 -23.77
N ARG A 101 -15.65 -15.96 -23.61
CA ARG A 101 -15.27 -16.93 -24.64
C ARG A 101 -16.33 -16.96 -25.75
N PRO A 102 -15.92 -16.88 -27.03
CA PRO A 102 -16.85 -16.75 -28.15
C PRO A 102 -17.77 -17.97 -28.34
N THR A 103 -17.39 -19.13 -27.77
CA THR A 103 -18.10 -20.40 -27.89
C THR A 103 -19.13 -20.63 -26.79
N VAL A 104 -19.11 -19.85 -25.71
CA VAL A 104 -19.99 -20.05 -24.56
C VAL A 104 -21.32 -19.33 -24.82
N ARG A 105 -22.42 -20.10 -24.84
CA ARG A 105 -23.80 -19.59 -25.00
C ARG A 105 -24.65 -19.67 -23.73
N THR A 106 -24.08 -20.26 -22.68
CA THR A 106 -24.71 -20.40 -21.37
C THR A 106 -24.80 -19.03 -20.68
N SER A 107 -25.88 -18.78 -19.95
CA SER A 107 -26.01 -17.55 -19.17
C SER A 107 -24.98 -17.49 -18.04
N GLU A 108 -24.52 -16.28 -17.71
CA GLU A 108 -23.55 -16.02 -16.64
C GLU A 108 -24.03 -16.59 -15.29
N GLN A 109 -25.32 -16.47 -14.97
CA GLN A 109 -25.90 -17.02 -13.75
C GLN A 109 -25.84 -18.55 -13.68
N ALA A 110 -26.04 -19.24 -14.82
CA ALA A 110 -25.94 -20.70 -14.87
C ALA A 110 -24.49 -21.17 -14.72
N LEU A 111 -23.53 -20.44 -15.32
CA LEU A 111 -22.09 -20.67 -15.13
C LEU A 111 -21.69 -20.46 -13.67
N GLU A 112 -22.09 -19.36 -13.05
CA GLU A 112 -21.80 -19.04 -11.64
C GLU A 112 -22.36 -20.12 -10.71
N THR A 113 -23.62 -20.53 -10.91
CA THR A 113 -24.25 -21.57 -10.09
C THR A 113 -23.55 -22.93 -10.23
N ALA A 114 -23.10 -23.28 -11.44
CA ALA A 114 -22.36 -24.51 -11.68
C ALA A 114 -20.97 -24.48 -11.03
N ALA A 115 -20.22 -23.38 -11.21
CA ALA A 115 -18.90 -23.17 -10.64
C ALA A 115 -18.94 -23.14 -9.10
N ASN A 116 -19.91 -22.44 -8.51
CA ASN A 116 -20.06 -22.37 -7.06
C ASN A 116 -20.33 -23.75 -6.46
N ARG A 117 -21.28 -24.51 -7.03
CA ARG A 117 -21.56 -25.88 -6.58
C ARG A 117 -20.34 -26.80 -6.72
N SER A 118 -19.58 -26.66 -7.80
CA SER A 118 -18.34 -27.42 -8.00
C SER A 118 -17.31 -27.10 -6.92
N CYS A 119 -17.09 -25.81 -6.65
CA CYS A 119 -16.16 -25.33 -5.64
C CYS A 119 -16.52 -25.82 -4.23
N VAL A 120 -17.79 -25.65 -3.81
CA VAL A 120 -18.25 -26.10 -2.49
C VAL A 120 -18.11 -27.61 -2.36
N ARG A 121 -18.53 -28.40 -3.36
CA ARG A 121 -18.39 -29.86 -3.31
C ARG A 121 -16.94 -30.31 -3.17
N LYS A 122 -16.00 -29.62 -3.85
CA LYS A 122 -14.57 -29.94 -3.80
C LYS A 122 -14.01 -29.82 -2.38
N TRP A 123 -14.45 -28.82 -1.62
CA TRP A 123 -13.84 -28.47 -0.33
C TRP A 123 -14.74 -28.69 0.89
N ALA A 124 -16.00 -29.10 0.73
CA ALA A 124 -16.97 -29.25 1.82
C ALA A 124 -16.52 -30.18 2.96
N LYS A 125 -15.65 -31.15 2.66
CA LYS A 125 -15.10 -32.11 3.63
C LYS A 125 -13.63 -31.86 3.97
N ALA A 126 -13.00 -30.88 3.34
CA ALA A 126 -11.60 -30.57 3.59
C ALA A 126 -11.49 -29.64 4.80
N GLU A 127 -10.47 -29.83 5.63
CA GLU A 127 -10.20 -28.90 6.75
C GLU A 127 -9.73 -27.53 6.27
N ASP A 128 -9.24 -27.46 5.03
CA ASP A 128 -8.65 -26.29 4.41
C ASP A 128 -8.65 -26.40 2.87
N ILE A 129 -8.69 -25.27 2.16
CA ILE A 129 -8.74 -25.23 0.68
C ILE A 129 -7.38 -25.38 0.00
N THR A 130 -6.28 -25.39 0.76
CA THR A 130 -4.93 -25.61 0.24
C THR A 130 -4.32 -26.88 0.81
N THR A 131 -4.17 -26.94 2.14
CA THR A 131 -3.55 -28.04 2.87
C THR A 131 -3.86 -27.93 4.37
N SER A 132 -4.00 -29.06 5.04
CA SER A 132 -4.13 -29.12 6.51
C SER A 132 -2.79 -29.18 7.24
N ASP A 133 -1.66 -29.21 6.53
CA ASP A 133 -0.32 -29.26 7.13
C ASP A 133 -0.11 -28.10 8.12
N SER A 134 0.29 -28.44 9.36
CA SER A 134 0.44 -27.46 10.44
C SER A 134 1.49 -26.40 10.15
N ARG A 135 2.54 -26.73 9.39
CA ARG A 135 3.61 -25.79 9.00
C ARG A 135 3.04 -24.72 8.08
N TYR A 136 2.21 -25.11 7.13
CA TYR A 136 1.51 -24.19 6.25
C TYR A 136 0.57 -23.28 7.05
N GLN A 137 -0.23 -23.86 7.94
CA GLN A 137 -1.19 -23.11 8.76
C GLN A 137 -0.48 -22.07 9.66
N ALA A 138 0.70 -22.41 10.18
CA ALA A 138 1.50 -21.52 11.02
C ALA A 138 1.96 -20.24 10.28
N ILE A 139 2.20 -20.29 8.95
CA ILE A 139 2.61 -19.12 8.15
C ILE A 139 1.58 -18.00 8.24
N PHE A 140 0.29 -18.35 8.25
CA PHE A 140 -0.82 -17.39 8.31
C PHE A 140 -1.21 -17.04 9.74
N ALA A 141 -1.16 -18.02 10.65
CA ALA A 141 -1.46 -17.79 12.07
C ALA A 141 -0.48 -16.78 12.72
N ALA A 142 0.77 -16.73 12.25
CA ALA A 142 1.78 -15.78 12.69
C ALA A 142 1.56 -14.32 12.21
N ARG A 143 0.47 -14.02 11.48
CA ARG A 143 0.21 -12.73 10.85
C ARG A 143 -1.19 -12.20 11.20
N PRO A 144 -1.46 -11.89 12.47
CA PRO A 144 -2.81 -11.54 12.93
C PRO A 144 -3.26 -10.13 12.48
N GLY A 145 -2.34 -9.26 12.05
CA GLY A 145 -2.63 -7.84 11.82
C GLY A 145 -3.75 -7.57 10.83
N TYR A 146 -3.71 -8.19 9.64
CA TYR A 146 -4.75 -7.99 8.63
C TYR A 146 -6.10 -8.63 9.03
N PRO A 147 -6.17 -9.89 9.51
CA PRO A 147 -7.44 -10.46 9.94
C PRO A 147 -8.08 -9.76 11.15
N LEU A 148 -7.27 -9.27 12.12
CA LEU A 148 -7.77 -8.45 13.23
C LEU A 148 -8.39 -7.14 12.73
N LEU A 149 -7.74 -6.49 11.74
CA LEU A 149 -8.30 -5.28 11.12
C LEU A 149 -9.55 -5.58 10.32
N ALA A 150 -9.64 -6.75 9.67
CA ALA A 150 -10.79 -7.17 8.86
C ALA A 150 -12.00 -7.57 9.71
N ALA A 151 -11.80 -8.15 10.89
CA ALA A 151 -12.86 -8.65 11.77
C ALA A 151 -14.06 -7.70 11.96
N PRO A 152 -13.91 -6.41 12.32
CA PRO A 152 -15.06 -5.52 12.47
C PRO A 152 -15.83 -5.28 11.16
N PHE A 153 -15.15 -5.28 10.01
CA PHE A 153 -15.81 -5.11 8.71
C PHE A 153 -16.54 -6.39 8.28
N VAL A 154 -15.91 -7.54 8.53
CA VAL A 154 -16.51 -8.87 8.28
C VAL A 154 -17.74 -9.06 9.17
N GLY A 155 -17.67 -8.69 10.45
CA GLY A 155 -18.81 -8.80 11.37
C GLY A 155 -19.97 -7.88 11.02
N ALA A 156 -19.71 -6.71 10.42
CA ALA A 156 -20.74 -5.74 10.05
C ALA A 156 -21.36 -6.01 8.66
N LEU A 157 -20.59 -6.51 7.70
CA LEU A 157 -20.97 -6.58 6.28
C LEU A 157 -20.87 -7.98 5.67
N GLY A 158 -20.39 -8.97 6.43
CA GLY A 158 -20.00 -10.27 5.92
C GLY A 158 -18.62 -10.28 5.25
N VAL A 159 -18.10 -11.47 4.96
CA VAL A 159 -16.74 -11.66 4.43
C VAL A 159 -16.47 -10.87 3.14
N LEU A 160 -17.35 -11.00 2.14
CA LEU A 160 -17.13 -10.41 0.83
C LEU A 160 -17.11 -8.88 0.88
N ASP A 161 -18.19 -8.28 1.35
CA ASP A 161 -18.33 -6.83 1.35
C ASP A 161 -17.45 -6.18 2.42
N GLY A 162 -17.25 -6.83 3.57
CA GLY A 162 -16.35 -6.37 4.62
C GLY A 162 -14.89 -6.29 4.17
N MET A 163 -14.36 -7.35 3.57
CA MET A 163 -12.98 -7.35 3.07
C MET A 163 -12.81 -6.45 1.84
N ARG A 164 -13.83 -6.34 0.97
CA ARG A 164 -13.81 -5.42 -0.17
C ARG A 164 -13.77 -3.96 0.28
N LEU A 165 -14.60 -3.60 1.27
CA LEU A 165 -14.58 -2.26 1.85
C LEU A 165 -13.23 -1.97 2.50
N LEU A 166 -12.68 -2.92 3.27
CA LEU A 166 -11.36 -2.74 3.86
C LEU A 166 -10.28 -2.51 2.79
N GLY A 167 -10.28 -3.28 1.70
CA GLY A 167 -9.39 -3.07 0.55
C GLY A 167 -9.50 -1.66 -0.04
N LEU A 168 -10.73 -1.20 -0.29
CA LEU A 168 -10.99 0.17 -0.77
C LEU A 168 -10.46 1.23 0.19
N LEU A 169 -10.62 1.02 1.49
CA LEU A 169 -10.11 1.93 2.53
C LEU A 169 -8.57 1.92 2.57
N THR A 170 -7.93 0.78 2.41
CA THR A 170 -6.46 0.71 2.36
C THR A 170 -5.90 1.36 1.10
N ALA A 171 -6.51 1.15 -0.06
CA ALA A 171 -6.10 1.79 -1.32
C ALA A 171 -6.30 3.31 -1.27
N THR A 172 -7.49 3.78 -0.90
CA THR A 172 -7.77 5.23 -0.82
C THR A 172 -6.97 5.91 0.29
N GLY A 173 -6.85 5.28 1.46
CA GLY A 173 -6.01 5.73 2.56
C GLY A 173 -4.53 5.82 2.16
N GLY A 174 -4.00 4.80 1.49
CA GLY A 174 -2.65 4.80 0.91
C GLY A 174 -2.44 5.97 -0.06
N SER A 175 -3.39 6.23 -0.96
CA SER A 175 -3.32 7.35 -1.90
C SER A 175 -3.28 8.72 -1.19
N LEU A 176 -4.04 8.88 -0.11
CA LEU A 176 -4.06 10.11 0.69
C LEU A 176 -2.77 10.27 1.51
N LEU A 177 -2.16 9.17 1.95
CA LEU A 177 -0.82 9.17 2.56
C LEU A 177 0.24 9.58 1.54
N VAL A 178 0.19 9.09 0.30
CA VAL A 178 1.07 9.55 -0.80
C VAL A 178 0.93 11.06 -0.99
N LEU A 179 -0.31 11.56 -1.10
CA LEU A 179 -0.58 12.99 -1.22
C LEU A 179 0.02 13.77 -0.04
N GLY A 180 -0.20 13.29 1.19
CA GLY A 180 0.29 13.91 2.42
C GLY A 180 1.82 13.93 2.49
N LEU A 181 2.46 12.81 2.16
CA LEU A 181 3.92 12.67 2.08
C LEU A 181 4.49 13.63 1.05
N LEU A 182 3.96 13.69 -0.17
CA LEU A 182 4.45 14.57 -1.22
C LEU A 182 4.21 16.05 -0.87
N ARG A 183 3.02 16.39 -0.36
CA ARG A 183 2.63 17.78 -0.09
C ARG A 183 3.30 18.34 1.16
N ARG A 184 3.34 17.59 2.25
CA ARG A 184 3.87 18.04 3.55
C ARG A 184 5.30 17.58 3.81
N GLY A 185 5.61 16.33 3.49
CA GLY A 185 6.95 15.78 3.62
C GLY A 185 7.90 16.38 2.59
N ALA A 186 7.64 16.10 1.31
CA ALA A 186 8.48 16.53 0.18
C ALA A 186 8.33 18.01 -0.19
N ARG A 187 7.24 18.67 0.26
CA ARG A 187 6.89 20.09 -0.01
C ARG A 187 6.55 20.40 -1.47
N LEU A 188 6.04 19.42 -2.23
CA LEU A 188 5.60 19.64 -3.60
C LEU A 188 4.33 20.50 -3.63
N ASN A 189 4.05 21.17 -4.73
CA ASN A 189 2.80 21.89 -4.94
C ASN A 189 1.61 20.92 -5.00
N ARG A 190 0.38 21.46 -4.99
CA ARG A 190 -0.83 20.63 -4.94
C ARG A 190 -0.96 19.76 -6.19
N THR A 191 -0.67 20.30 -7.36
CA THR A 191 -0.80 19.60 -8.64
C THR A 191 0.13 18.40 -8.73
N ALA A 192 1.41 18.58 -8.40
CA ALA A 192 2.40 17.50 -8.34
C ALA A 192 2.02 16.41 -7.33
N ALA A 193 1.60 16.81 -6.12
CA ALA A 193 1.18 15.84 -5.11
C ALA A 193 -0.07 15.05 -5.55
N LEU A 194 -1.03 15.68 -6.23
CA LEU A 194 -2.19 15.01 -6.82
C LEU A 194 -1.78 14.03 -7.92
N THR A 195 -0.75 14.35 -8.73
CA THR A 195 -0.25 13.40 -9.72
C THR A 195 0.29 12.13 -9.06
N GLY A 196 0.93 12.26 -7.89
CA GLY A 196 1.36 11.11 -7.10
C GLY A 196 0.19 10.29 -6.55
N GLN A 197 -0.86 10.95 -6.07
CA GLN A 197 -2.09 10.27 -5.63
C GLN A 197 -2.73 9.47 -6.78
N VAL A 198 -2.86 10.09 -7.95
CA VAL A 198 -3.40 9.42 -9.15
C VAL A 198 -2.49 8.29 -9.60
N ALA A 199 -1.17 8.49 -9.64
CA ALA A 199 -0.21 7.45 -9.99
C ALA A 199 -0.27 6.26 -9.04
N PHE A 200 -0.46 6.49 -7.73
CA PHE A 200 -0.66 5.40 -6.77
C PHE A 200 -1.87 4.55 -7.15
N LEU A 201 -3.02 5.17 -7.38
CA LEU A 201 -4.27 4.46 -7.69
C LEU A 201 -4.31 3.84 -9.09
N ALA A 202 -3.56 4.39 -10.05
CA ALA A 202 -3.52 3.92 -11.43
C ALA A 202 -2.45 2.85 -11.70
N THR A 203 -1.55 2.60 -10.75
CA THR A 203 -0.49 1.57 -10.87
C THR A 203 -0.87 0.30 -10.11
N PRO A 204 -0.10 -0.81 -10.24
CA PRO A 204 -0.32 -2.01 -9.45
C PRO A 204 -0.38 -1.79 -7.93
N LEU A 205 0.19 -0.70 -7.42
CA LEU A 205 0.08 -0.33 -6.00
C LEU A 205 -1.36 -0.11 -5.54
N GLY A 206 -2.13 0.68 -6.29
CA GLY A 206 -3.55 0.91 -5.98
C GLY A 206 -4.34 -0.38 -6.08
N TRP A 207 -4.15 -1.13 -7.16
CA TRP A 207 -4.85 -2.38 -7.43
C TRP A 207 -4.62 -3.44 -6.34
N TRP A 208 -3.36 -3.71 -5.98
CA TRP A 208 -3.04 -4.69 -4.94
C TRP A 208 -3.34 -4.18 -3.54
N SER A 209 -3.43 -2.86 -3.34
CA SER A 209 -3.92 -2.31 -2.08
C SER A 209 -5.43 -2.44 -1.88
N ASP A 210 -6.18 -2.68 -2.97
CA ASP A 210 -7.64 -2.87 -2.97
C ASP A 210 -8.07 -4.32 -2.78
N GLN A 211 -7.15 -5.27 -2.98
CA GLN A 211 -7.47 -6.69 -2.85
C GLN A 211 -7.69 -7.08 -1.38
N ALA A 212 -8.43 -8.17 -1.16
CA ALA A 212 -8.68 -8.79 0.15
C ALA A 212 -7.43 -9.50 0.71
N LEU A 213 -6.32 -8.78 0.78
CA LEU A 213 -5.01 -9.27 1.15
C LEU A 213 -4.24 -8.26 2.01
N SER A 214 -3.14 -8.72 2.60
CA SER A 214 -2.32 -7.91 3.51
C SER A 214 -1.46 -6.85 2.82
N GLU A 215 -1.34 -6.88 1.49
CA GLU A 215 -0.55 -5.97 0.65
C GLU A 215 -0.95 -4.51 0.85
N GLY A 216 -2.25 -4.21 0.91
CA GLY A 216 -2.73 -2.84 1.11
C GLY A 216 -2.34 -2.26 2.46
N LEU A 217 -2.56 -3.02 3.53
CA LEU A 217 -2.16 -2.62 4.87
C LEU A 217 -0.62 -2.45 4.98
N PHE A 218 0.14 -3.39 4.41
CA PHE A 218 1.60 -3.30 4.41
C PHE A 218 2.11 -2.10 3.59
N THR A 219 1.44 -1.78 2.48
CA THR A 219 1.74 -0.58 1.67
C THR A 219 1.50 0.70 2.45
N VAL A 220 0.39 0.78 3.19
CA VAL A 220 0.08 1.90 4.11
C VAL A 220 1.16 2.04 5.20
N CYS A 221 1.57 0.93 5.83
CA CYS A 221 2.67 0.93 6.80
C CYS A 221 3.98 1.42 6.17
N THR A 222 4.30 0.95 4.97
CA THR A 222 5.50 1.36 4.22
C THR A 222 5.49 2.87 3.92
N LEU A 223 4.35 3.42 3.50
CA LEU A 223 4.19 4.87 3.31
C LEU A 223 4.34 5.65 4.62
N GLY A 224 3.88 5.08 5.74
CA GLY A 224 4.12 5.61 7.08
C GLY A 224 5.61 5.68 7.44
N VAL A 225 6.36 4.60 7.19
CA VAL A 225 7.83 4.56 7.35
C VAL A 225 8.50 5.61 6.46
N LEU A 226 8.10 5.73 5.19
CA LEU A 226 8.65 6.71 4.26
C LEU A 226 8.39 8.16 4.73
N TRP A 227 7.18 8.46 5.20
CA TRP A 227 6.83 9.80 5.68
C TRP A 227 7.59 10.14 6.98
N GLY A 228 7.56 9.24 7.97
CA GLY A 228 8.30 9.41 9.21
C GLY A 228 9.82 9.53 8.97
N GLY A 229 10.38 8.63 8.14
CA GLY A 229 11.77 8.65 7.71
C GLY A 229 12.15 9.95 7.00
N LEU A 230 11.36 10.42 6.04
CA LEU A 230 11.63 11.70 5.37
C LEU A 230 11.57 12.89 6.33
N SER A 231 10.66 12.85 7.30
CA SER A 231 10.54 13.88 8.34
C SER A 231 11.77 13.90 9.25
N LEU A 232 12.27 12.72 9.63
CA LEU A 232 13.52 12.55 10.36
C LEU A 232 14.74 13.05 9.55
N LEU A 233 14.85 12.66 8.28
CA LEU A 233 15.91 13.11 7.36
C LEU A 233 15.90 14.63 7.10
N ARG A 234 14.76 15.29 7.32
CA ARG A 234 14.61 16.75 7.18
C ARG A 234 14.59 17.47 8.54
N HIS A 235 14.93 16.77 9.61
CA HIS A 235 14.99 17.27 10.99
C HIS A 235 13.68 17.92 11.49
N ARG A 236 12.52 17.39 11.05
CA ARG A 236 11.20 17.92 11.41
C ARG A 236 10.50 17.03 12.41
N SER A 237 10.03 17.63 13.52
CA SER A 237 9.21 16.97 14.54
C SER A 237 9.80 15.62 14.98
N LEU A 238 11.07 15.61 15.42
CA LEU A 238 11.83 14.39 15.67
C LEU A 238 11.06 13.34 16.51
N PRO A 239 10.44 13.68 17.66
CA PRO A 239 9.74 12.68 18.47
C PRO A 239 8.52 12.11 17.75
N GLY A 240 7.69 12.97 17.13
CA GLY A 240 6.50 12.54 16.39
C GLY A 240 6.83 11.71 15.16
N ALA A 241 7.88 12.07 14.43
CA ALA A 241 8.35 11.32 13.26
C ALA A 241 8.95 9.96 13.66
N ALA A 242 9.70 9.89 14.76
CA ALA A 242 10.23 8.63 15.29
C ALA A 242 9.10 7.71 15.78
N ALA A 243 8.18 8.23 16.59
CA ALA A 243 7.02 7.46 17.07
C ALA A 243 6.14 6.97 15.91
N GLY A 244 5.86 7.83 14.92
CA GLY A 244 5.10 7.45 13.74
C GLY A 244 5.79 6.36 12.91
N THR A 245 7.12 6.46 12.74
CA THR A 245 7.91 5.42 12.04
C THR A 245 7.87 4.10 12.81
N ALA A 246 8.06 4.14 14.13
CA ALA A 246 8.03 2.96 14.99
C ALA A 246 6.65 2.28 14.97
N LEU A 247 5.56 3.05 15.03
CA LEU A 247 4.20 2.55 14.91
C LEU A 247 3.95 1.89 13.54
N ALA A 248 4.44 2.50 12.46
CA ALA A 248 4.28 1.94 11.12
C ALA A 248 5.04 0.61 10.98
N TYR A 249 6.26 0.51 11.52
CA TYR A 249 6.98 -0.75 11.59
C TYR A 249 6.27 -1.80 12.45
N ALA A 250 5.75 -1.42 13.62
CA ALA A 250 5.04 -2.35 14.49
C ALA A 250 3.78 -2.90 13.81
N ALA A 251 2.93 -2.03 13.26
CA ALA A 251 1.74 -2.42 12.52
C ALA A 251 2.08 -3.29 11.30
N GLY A 252 3.14 -2.94 10.57
CA GLY A 252 3.67 -3.76 9.49
C GLY A 252 4.15 -5.13 9.98
N GLY A 253 4.76 -5.19 11.17
CA GLY A 253 5.31 -6.41 11.76
C GLY A 253 4.22 -7.42 12.11
N PHE A 254 3.12 -6.96 12.72
CA PHE A 254 1.94 -7.80 12.97
C PHE A 254 1.24 -8.27 11.68
N THR A 255 1.48 -7.58 10.56
CA THR A 255 0.84 -7.88 9.27
C THR A 255 1.72 -8.81 8.42
N ARG A 256 3.00 -8.47 8.24
CA ARG A 256 4.01 -9.16 7.43
C ARG A 256 5.41 -8.94 8.02
N TYR A 257 5.72 -9.61 9.14
CA TYR A 257 7.01 -9.45 9.83
C TYR A 257 8.23 -9.67 8.92
N SER A 258 8.20 -10.66 8.02
CA SER A 258 9.32 -10.92 7.10
C SER A 258 9.53 -9.76 6.11
N SER A 259 8.45 -9.18 5.58
CA SER A 259 8.55 -8.00 4.71
C SER A 259 9.01 -6.75 5.48
N VAL A 260 8.62 -6.60 6.75
CA VAL A 260 9.15 -5.53 7.62
C VAL A 260 10.62 -5.71 7.91
N LEU A 261 11.09 -6.93 8.17
CA LEU A 261 12.50 -7.22 8.39
C LEU A 261 13.35 -6.72 7.22
N VAL A 262 12.94 -7.06 5.99
CA VAL A 262 13.61 -6.64 4.74
C VAL A 262 13.52 -5.12 4.56
N LEU A 263 12.33 -4.53 4.74
CA LEU A 263 12.14 -3.08 4.64
C LEU A 263 13.03 -2.31 5.62
N ALA A 264 13.07 -2.76 6.88
CA ALA A 264 13.85 -2.15 7.94
C ALA A 264 15.35 -2.31 7.67
N ALA A 265 15.80 -3.46 7.16
CA ALA A 265 17.19 -3.68 6.78
C ALA A 265 17.64 -2.72 5.68
N PHE A 266 16.91 -2.63 4.56
CA PHE A 266 17.25 -1.70 3.48
C PHE A 266 17.15 -0.23 3.92
N THR A 267 16.18 0.11 4.76
CA THR A 267 16.05 1.47 5.32
C THR A 267 17.21 1.80 6.25
N ALA A 268 17.66 0.84 7.08
CA ALA A 268 18.83 1.00 7.94
C ALA A 268 20.11 1.24 7.11
N VAL A 269 20.33 0.45 6.06
CA VAL A 269 21.45 0.63 5.12
C VAL A 269 21.39 2.00 4.44
N ALA A 270 20.22 2.42 3.94
CA ALA A 270 20.05 3.72 3.30
C ALA A 270 20.30 4.90 4.26
N ALA A 271 19.85 4.79 5.51
CA ALA A 271 20.06 5.81 6.54
C ALA A 271 21.51 5.84 7.04
N ALA A 272 22.15 4.69 7.26
CA ALA A 272 23.56 4.58 7.62
C ALA A 272 24.46 5.12 6.50
N GLY A 273 24.21 4.74 5.23
CA GLY A 273 24.90 5.31 4.08
C GLY A 273 24.70 6.83 3.98
N THR A 274 23.53 7.34 4.35
CA THR A 274 23.29 8.79 4.44
C THR A 274 24.18 9.44 5.50
N LEU A 275 24.35 8.84 6.68
CA LEU A 275 25.25 9.36 7.71
C LEU A 275 26.71 9.39 7.25
N CYS A 276 27.14 8.37 6.52
CA CYS A 276 28.53 8.23 6.07
C CYS A 276 28.86 9.16 4.89
N PHE A 277 27.96 9.27 3.91
CA PHE A 277 28.28 9.85 2.60
C PHE A 277 27.60 11.20 2.32
N SER A 278 26.80 11.74 3.24
CA SER A 278 25.99 12.93 2.98
C SER A 278 26.11 13.95 4.10
N VAL A 279 27.05 14.90 3.96
CA VAL A 279 27.28 15.97 4.94
C VAL A 279 25.98 16.72 5.28
N ARG A 280 25.19 17.10 4.28
CA ARG A 280 23.90 17.82 4.45
C ARG A 280 22.85 17.07 5.29
N LEU A 281 22.88 15.73 5.27
CA LEU A 281 21.87 14.89 5.92
C LEU A 281 22.46 14.13 7.12
N ARG A 282 23.67 14.49 7.55
CA ARG A 282 24.34 13.89 8.70
C ARG A 282 23.94 14.65 9.97
N HIS A 283 22.82 14.24 10.56
CA HIS A 283 22.33 14.84 11.80
C HIS A 283 21.52 13.83 12.63
N ARG A 284 21.09 14.24 13.83
CA ARG A 284 20.38 13.41 14.81
C ARG A 284 19.17 12.67 14.22
N GLY A 285 18.35 13.32 13.39
CA GLY A 285 17.21 12.67 12.76
C GLY A 285 17.57 11.44 11.90
N THR A 286 18.62 11.53 11.09
CA THR A 286 19.13 10.39 10.30
C THR A 286 19.68 9.29 11.19
N ALA A 287 20.38 9.64 12.28
CA ALA A 287 20.85 8.67 13.26
C ALA A 287 19.69 7.93 13.96
N ILE A 288 18.61 8.64 14.30
CA ILE A 288 17.39 8.04 14.84
C ILE A 288 16.76 7.07 13.82
N LEU A 289 16.66 7.46 12.54
CA LEU A 289 16.10 6.58 11.51
C LEU A 289 16.93 5.30 11.32
N ALA A 290 18.25 5.43 11.27
CA ALA A 290 19.17 4.30 11.17
C ALA A 290 19.05 3.38 12.39
N GLY A 291 19.11 3.95 13.60
CA GLY A 291 18.99 3.21 14.86
C GLY A 291 17.64 2.53 15.02
N LEU A 292 16.54 3.23 14.71
CA LEU A 292 15.18 2.67 14.77
C LEU A 292 15.01 1.52 13.79
N SER A 293 15.46 1.69 12.54
CA SER A 293 15.33 0.64 11.52
C SER A 293 16.20 -0.58 11.85
N ALA A 294 17.43 -0.37 12.35
CA ALA A 294 18.29 -1.45 12.82
C ALA A 294 17.71 -2.16 14.06
N ALA A 295 17.13 -1.41 15.00
CA ALA A 295 16.42 -1.97 16.14
C ALA A 295 15.20 -2.80 15.71
N THR A 296 14.44 -2.35 14.71
CA THR A 296 13.34 -3.12 14.14
C THR A 296 13.83 -4.44 13.54
N VAL A 297 14.96 -4.45 12.81
CA VAL A 297 15.57 -5.69 12.30
C VAL A 297 15.86 -6.65 13.46
N ALA A 298 16.54 -6.17 14.50
CA ALA A 298 16.89 -6.99 15.66
C ALA A 298 15.65 -7.51 16.39
N VAL A 299 14.65 -6.65 16.65
CA VAL A 299 13.41 -7.03 17.33
C VAL A 299 12.63 -8.08 16.53
N VAL A 300 12.49 -7.91 15.21
CA VAL A 300 11.79 -8.89 14.37
C VAL A 300 12.55 -10.21 14.32
N ALA A 301 13.88 -10.19 14.15
CA ALA A 301 14.69 -11.41 14.14
C ALA A 301 14.62 -12.16 15.48
N VAL A 302 14.70 -11.44 16.60
CA VAL A 302 14.54 -12.01 17.94
C VAL A 302 13.13 -12.56 18.13
N ALA A 303 12.09 -11.83 17.73
CA ALA A 303 10.70 -12.29 17.82
C ALA A 303 10.47 -13.56 16.98
N MET A 304 11.03 -13.63 15.77
CA MET A 304 10.97 -14.83 14.94
C MET A 304 11.54 -16.05 15.66
N LYS A 305 12.69 -15.89 16.31
CA LYS A 305 13.32 -16.97 17.10
C LYS A 305 12.53 -17.30 18.37
N ALA A 306 12.17 -16.28 19.16
CA ALA A 306 11.55 -16.44 20.47
C ALA A 306 10.12 -17.00 20.40
N LEU A 307 9.37 -16.64 19.35
CA LEU A 307 8.00 -17.11 19.12
C LEU A 307 7.93 -18.29 18.15
N ALA A 308 9.09 -18.84 17.75
CA ALA A 308 9.20 -19.90 16.74
C ALA A 308 8.37 -19.60 15.46
N LEU A 309 8.41 -18.34 15.01
CA LEU A 309 7.69 -17.94 13.81
C LEU A 309 8.27 -18.67 12.59
N PRO A 310 7.44 -19.01 11.59
CA PRO A 310 7.92 -19.66 10.37
C PRO A 310 9.10 -18.91 9.74
N SER A 311 10.20 -19.64 9.53
CA SER A 311 11.41 -19.10 8.90
C SER A 311 11.28 -19.07 7.38
N SER A 312 12.18 -18.35 6.71
CA SER A 312 12.27 -18.36 5.24
C SER A 312 12.46 -19.77 4.68
N GLN A 313 13.15 -20.65 5.41
CA GLN A 313 13.30 -22.05 4.98
C GLN A 313 11.96 -22.79 4.95
N VAL A 314 11.07 -22.53 5.92
CA VAL A 314 9.72 -23.13 5.93
C VAL A 314 8.88 -22.62 4.75
N THR A 315 8.96 -21.32 4.43
CA THR A 315 8.23 -20.75 3.28
C THR A 315 8.79 -21.19 1.94
N LEU A 316 10.11 -21.44 1.85
CA LEU A 316 10.70 -22.05 0.66
C LEU A 316 10.27 -23.49 0.48
N GLN A 317 10.23 -24.28 1.56
CA GLN A 317 9.68 -25.63 1.51
C GLN A 317 8.22 -25.60 1.07
N ASP A 318 7.39 -24.71 1.62
CA ASP A 318 6.01 -24.50 1.14
C ASP A 318 5.95 -24.31 -0.39
N THR A 319 6.80 -23.43 -0.93
CA THR A 319 6.87 -23.15 -2.37
C THR A 319 7.28 -24.39 -3.18
N PHE A 320 8.41 -25.03 -2.84
CA PHE A 320 8.95 -26.13 -3.64
C PHE A 320 8.19 -27.46 -3.47
N THR A 321 7.51 -27.64 -2.36
CA THR A 321 6.74 -28.86 -2.06
C THR A 321 5.26 -28.75 -2.43
N ARG A 322 4.85 -27.68 -3.13
CA ARG A 322 3.44 -27.39 -3.44
C ARG A 322 2.58 -27.46 -2.18
N HIS A 323 2.88 -26.62 -1.20
CA HIS A 323 2.15 -26.56 0.07
C HIS A 323 2.27 -27.85 0.90
N PHE A 324 3.49 -28.40 0.96
CA PHE A 324 3.82 -29.62 1.70
C PHE A 324 3.10 -30.88 1.21
N THR A 325 2.61 -30.87 -0.03
CA THR A 325 1.98 -32.04 -0.67
C THR A 325 3.00 -32.94 -1.37
N ALA A 326 4.22 -32.45 -1.60
CA ALA A 326 5.34 -33.21 -2.12
C ALA A 326 6.45 -33.38 -1.06
N PRO A 327 7.38 -34.34 -1.24
CA PRO A 327 8.51 -34.53 -0.34
C PRO A 327 9.38 -33.27 -0.21
N ALA A 328 9.98 -33.08 0.96
CA ALA A 328 10.86 -31.95 1.23
C ALA A 328 12.06 -31.90 0.28
N VAL A 329 12.44 -30.70 -0.11
CA VAL A 329 13.64 -30.46 -0.94
C VAL A 329 14.88 -30.45 -0.04
N PRO A 330 15.98 -31.13 -0.40
CA PRO A 330 17.20 -31.17 0.41
C PRO A 330 17.85 -29.79 0.63
N ASP A 331 17.96 -28.99 -0.43
CA ASP A 331 18.55 -27.64 -0.39
C ASP A 331 17.60 -26.61 -1.03
N PRO A 332 16.63 -26.08 -0.27
CA PRO A 332 15.68 -25.10 -0.80
C PRO A 332 16.34 -23.75 -1.18
N TRP A 333 17.54 -23.46 -0.68
CA TRP A 333 18.24 -22.20 -0.99
C TRP A 333 18.95 -22.28 -2.34
N ALA A 334 19.59 -23.41 -2.64
CA ALA A 334 20.15 -23.64 -3.98
C ALA A 334 19.04 -23.62 -5.05
N ASP A 335 17.91 -24.29 -4.79
CA ASP A 335 16.76 -24.29 -5.69
C ASP A 335 16.17 -22.89 -5.87
N LEU A 336 16.12 -22.08 -4.80
CA LEU A 336 15.73 -20.67 -4.87
C LEU A 336 16.64 -19.88 -5.80
N LEU A 337 17.97 -19.98 -5.64
CA LEU A 337 18.92 -19.24 -6.47
C LEU A 337 18.76 -19.60 -7.95
N GLY A 338 18.61 -20.89 -8.26
CA GLY A 338 18.36 -21.36 -9.62
C GLY A 338 17.04 -20.84 -10.19
N LEU A 339 15.96 -20.86 -9.39
CA LEU A 339 14.65 -20.37 -9.82
C LEU A 339 14.63 -18.84 -9.97
N ALA A 340 15.24 -18.10 -9.05
CA ALA A 340 15.38 -16.65 -9.12
C ALA A 340 16.15 -16.21 -10.36
N GLY A 341 17.24 -16.90 -10.73
CA GLY A 341 17.99 -16.62 -11.96
C GLY A 341 17.14 -16.77 -13.22
N ARG A 342 16.38 -17.87 -13.33
CA ARG A 342 15.44 -18.08 -14.45
C ARG A 342 14.33 -17.04 -14.46
N PHE A 343 13.75 -16.73 -13.30
CA PHE A 343 12.71 -15.73 -13.16
C PHE A 343 13.18 -14.35 -13.61
N TRP A 344 14.33 -13.86 -13.14
CA TRP A 344 14.83 -12.54 -13.52
C TRP A 344 15.20 -12.47 -15.01
N THR A 345 15.65 -13.58 -15.60
CA THR A 345 15.89 -13.67 -17.05
C THR A 345 14.58 -13.53 -17.84
N ASP A 346 13.54 -14.29 -17.48
CA ASP A 346 12.21 -14.17 -18.11
C ASP A 346 11.59 -12.78 -17.86
N TRP A 347 11.66 -12.27 -16.62
CA TRP A 347 11.14 -10.96 -16.26
C TRP A 347 11.79 -9.86 -17.07
N THR A 348 13.13 -9.86 -17.21
CA THR A 348 13.84 -8.86 -18.03
C THR A 348 13.45 -8.95 -19.50
N ALA A 349 13.28 -10.14 -20.07
CA ALA A 349 12.77 -10.31 -21.42
C ALA A 349 11.35 -9.73 -21.59
N ARG A 350 10.46 -9.96 -20.62
CA ARG A 350 9.11 -9.36 -20.63
C ARG A 350 9.14 -7.84 -20.53
N GLN A 351 10.00 -7.29 -19.67
CA GLN A 351 10.16 -5.84 -19.57
C GLN A 351 10.82 -5.25 -20.83
N ALA A 352 11.68 -5.97 -21.53
CA ALA A 352 12.20 -5.51 -22.82
C ALA A 352 11.09 -5.44 -23.88
N ALA A 353 10.13 -6.37 -23.86
CA ALA A 353 8.98 -6.38 -24.77
C ALA A 353 7.95 -5.28 -24.44
N LEU A 354 7.73 -4.99 -23.15
CA LEU A 354 6.80 -3.95 -22.67
C LEU A 354 7.49 -3.06 -21.62
N PRO A 355 8.34 -2.10 -22.03
CA PRO A 355 9.26 -1.40 -21.12
C PRO A 355 8.63 -0.28 -20.30
N TYR A 356 7.30 -0.23 -20.18
CA TYR A 356 6.62 0.87 -19.50
C TYR A 356 7.07 1.01 -18.04
N PHE A 357 7.20 -0.10 -17.30
CA PHE A 357 7.70 -0.08 -15.93
C PHE A 357 9.14 0.45 -15.86
N LEU A 358 10.03 -0.01 -16.76
CA LEU A 358 11.44 0.42 -16.79
C LEU A 358 11.57 1.90 -17.14
N LEU A 359 10.84 2.38 -18.15
CA LEU A 359 10.87 3.78 -18.59
C LEU A 359 10.34 4.72 -17.49
N LEU A 360 9.20 4.38 -16.88
CA LEU A 360 8.64 5.18 -15.80
C LEU A 360 9.54 5.18 -14.56
N THR A 361 10.15 4.03 -14.24
CA THR A 361 11.09 3.90 -13.13
C THR A 361 12.37 4.67 -13.40
N ALA A 362 12.90 4.65 -14.63
CA ALA A 362 14.09 5.43 -15.00
C ALA A 362 13.84 6.93 -14.89
N LEU A 363 12.71 7.42 -15.40
CA LEU A 363 12.30 8.82 -15.27
C LEU A 363 12.12 9.22 -13.80
N ALA A 364 11.46 8.37 -13.02
CA ALA A 364 11.27 8.59 -11.59
C ALA A 364 12.60 8.59 -10.81
N ALA A 365 13.51 7.66 -11.11
CA ALA A 365 14.83 7.56 -10.49
C ALA A 365 15.70 8.78 -10.83
N TRP A 366 15.62 9.26 -12.07
CA TRP A 366 16.24 10.53 -12.45
C TRP A 366 15.67 11.69 -11.63
N ALA A 367 14.35 11.83 -11.51
CA ALA A 367 13.75 12.92 -10.75
C ALA A 367 14.07 12.83 -9.25
N LEU A 368 14.07 11.61 -8.68
CA LEU A 368 14.42 11.35 -7.28
C LEU A 368 15.90 11.64 -6.98
N SER A 369 16.81 11.29 -7.89
CA SER A 369 18.25 11.54 -7.71
C SER A 369 18.59 13.03 -7.81
N ARG A 370 17.89 13.78 -8.67
CA ARG A 370 18.12 15.22 -8.86
C ARG A 370 17.38 16.10 -7.84
N TYR A 371 16.16 15.73 -7.45
CA TYR A 371 15.24 16.61 -6.73
C TYR A 371 14.64 16.00 -5.45
N GLY A 372 14.99 14.75 -5.11
CA GLY A 372 14.34 14.01 -4.02
C GLY A 372 14.70 14.48 -2.61
N ASP A 373 15.86 15.13 -2.40
CA ASP A 373 16.28 15.67 -1.09
C ASP A 373 16.07 14.65 0.07
N GLY A 374 16.68 13.47 -0.07
CA GLY A 374 16.58 12.34 0.88
C GLY A 374 15.48 11.32 0.55
N LEU A 375 14.37 11.75 -0.08
CA LEU A 375 13.28 10.85 -0.47
C LEU A 375 13.77 9.74 -1.42
N GLY A 376 14.67 10.06 -2.35
CA GLY A 376 15.23 9.09 -3.30
C GLY A 376 15.83 7.86 -2.62
N ARG A 377 16.60 8.04 -1.53
CA ARG A 377 17.24 6.93 -0.83
C ARG A 377 16.23 6.01 -0.14
N LEU A 378 15.21 6.59 0.48
CA LEU A 378 14.14 5.82 1.13
C LEU A 378 13.29 5.07 0.10
N VAL A 379 13.00 5.70 -1.03
CA VAL A 379 12.23 5.07 -2.12
C VAL A 379 13.04 3.99 -2.83
N THR A 380 14.36 4.13 -2.92
CA THR A 380 15.23 3.03 -3.38
C THR A 380 15.18 1.85 -2.40
N ALA A 381 15.22 2.10 -1.08
CA ALA A 381 15.11 1.04 -0.09
C ALA A 381 13.78 0.26 -0.20
N THR A 382 12.65 0.95 -0.46
CA THR A 382 11.36 0.28 -0.66
C THR A 382 11.28 -0.48 -1.97
N ALA A 383 11.85 0.05 -3.06
CA ALA A 383 11.92 -0.65 -4.34
C ALA A 383 12.76 -1.94 -4.23
N LEU A 384 13.92 -1.87 -3.55
CA LEU A 384 14.76 -3.03 -3.26
C LEU A 384 14.04 -4.05 -2.37
N THR A 385 13.20 -3.59 -1.43
CA THR A 385 12.34 -4.48 -0.64
C THR A 385 11.39 -5.27 -1.54
N GLY A 386 10.72 -4.61 -2.49
CA GLY A 386 9.84 -5.28 -3.45
C GLY A 386 10.58 -6.30 -4.32
N ALA A 387 11.74 -5.91 -4.85
CA ALA A 387 12.57 -6.81 -5.67
C ALA A 387 13.07 -8.03 -4.85
N PHE A 388 13.44 -7.83 -3.59
CA PHE A 388 13.86 -8.90 -2.70
C PHE A 388 12.71 -9.85 -2.37
N VAL A 389 11.51 -9.34 -2.08
CA VAL A 389 10.34 -10.18 -1.80
C VAL A 389 9.97 -11.06 -3.00
N ILE A 390 10.07 -10.56 -4.24
CA ILE A 390 9.90 -11.42 -5.43
C ILE A 390 11.05 -12.42 -5.55
N THR A 391 12.29 -12.01 -5.27
CA THR A 391 13.45 -12.90 -5.36
C THR A 391 13.31 -14.09 -4.41
N ASP A 392 12.72 -13.88 -3.22
CA ASP A 392 12.43 -14.93 -2.25
C ASP A 392 11.27 -15.84 -2.66
N HIS A 393 10.38 -15.39 -3.54
CA HIS A 393 9.22 -16.15 -4.05
C HIS A 393 9.04 -15.90 -5.56
N PRO A 394 9.96 -16.39 -6.42
CA PRO A 394 10.05 -16.03 -7.83
C PRO A 394 8.99 -16.75 -8.69
N LEU A 395 7.71 -16.49 -8.38
CA LEU A 395 6.53 -17.07 -9.03
C LEU A 395 5.95 -16.06 -10.03
N ALA A 396 5.97 -16.39 -11.32
CA ALA A 396 5.52 -15.48 -12.38
C ALA A 396 4.07 -15.01 -12.20
N GLN A 397 3.19 -15.88 -11.71
CA GLN A 397 1.78 -15.57 -11.46
C GLN A 397 1.55 -14.66 -10.24
N GLU A 398 2.54 -14.51 -9.36
CA GLU A 398 2.46 -13.67 -8.16
C GLU A 398 3.38 -12.44 -8.23
N ALA A 399 4.23 -12.35 -9.25
CA ALA A 399 5.26 -11.34 -9.38
C ALA A 399 4.70 -9.90 -9.28
N ASP A 400 3.57 -9.63 -9.93
CA ASP A 400 2.92 -8.31 -9.88
C ASP A 400 2.47 -7.94 -8.46
N ARG A 401 2.04 -8.93 -7.67
CA ARG A 401 1.61 -8.76 -6.27
C ARG A 401 2.79 -8.57 -5.34
N LEU A 402 3.74 -9.50 -5.39
CA LEU A 402 4.89 -9.55 -4.49
C LEU A 402 5.87 -8.41 -4.76
N GLY A 403 5.98 -7.99 -6.01
CA GLY A 403 6.81 -6.89 -6.47
C GLY A 403 6.22 -5.52 -6.36
N VAL A 404 5.01 -5.38 -5.81
CA VAL A 404 4.24 -4.14 -5.90
C VAL A 404 5.01 -2.90 -5.39
N LEU A 405 5.88 -3.06 -4.38
CA LEU A 405 6.72 -1.97 -3.87
C LEU A 405 7.78 -1.46 -4.86
N MET A 406 8.13 -2.22 -5.91
CA MET A 406 8.99 -1.75 -7.00
C MET A 406 8.37 -0.58 -7.78
N TRP A 407 7.06 -0.33 -7.64
CA TRP A 407 6.37 0.82 -8.22
C TRP A 407 6.46 2.10 -7.37
N MET A 408 7.02 2.04 -6.15
CA MET A 408 7.19 3.24 -5.30
C MET A 408 8.00 4.36 -5.94
N PRO A 409 9.10 4.09 -6.67
CA PRO A 409 9.79 5.10 -7.47
C PRO A 409 8.83 5.85 -8.39
N VAL A 410 8.01 5.15 -9.17
CA VAL A 410 7.07 5.77 -10.11
C VAL A 410 6.11 6.71 -9.39
N VAL A 411 5.48 6.24 -8.33
CA VAL A 411 4.47 7.00 -7.56
C VAL A 411 5.04 8.24 -6.89
N LEU A 412 6.26 8.17 -6.36
CA LEU A 412 6.85 9.24 -5.56
C LEU A 412 7.84 10.11 -6.34
N GLY A 413 8.37 9.61 -7.45
CA GLY A 413 9.37 10.26 -8.29
C GLY A 413 8.77 11.06 -9.45
N LEU A 414 7.77 10.54 -10.17
CA LEU A 414 7.13 11.30 -11.27
C LEU A 414 6.56 12.66 -10.82
N PRO A 415 5.93 12.78 -9.63
CA PRO A 415 5.52 14.08 -9.09
C PRO A 415 6.63 15.12 -9.01
N LEU A 416 7.89 14.71 -8.78
CA LEU A 416 9.03 15.62 -8.74
C LEU A 416 9.33 16.21 -10.13
N ALA A 417 9.20 15.40 -11.19
CA ALA A 417 9.34 15.87 -12.56
C ALA A 417 8.22 16.87 -12.92
N VAL A 418 6.98 16.57 -12.54
CA VAL A 418 5.82 17.46 -12.75
C VAL A 418 6.00 18.80 -12.03
N GLN A 419 6.45 18.75 -10.76
CA GLN A 419 6.77 19.95 -9.99
C GLN A 419 7.76 20.84 -10.75
N ARG A 420 8.82 20.24 -11.33
CA ARG A 420 9.86 20.99 -12.01
C ARG A 420 9.35 21.65 -13.28
N HIS A 421 8.63 20.91 -14.12
CA HIS A 421 8.04 21.42 -15.34
C HIS A 421 7.12 22.63 -15.08
N TRP A 422 6.27 22.55 -14.04
CA TRP A 422 5.39 23.65 -13.68
C TRP A 422 6.13 24.90 -13.20
N THR A 423 7.17 24.73 -12.38
CA THR A 423 7.96 25.88 -11.89
C THR A 423 8.71 26.60 -13.01
N TRP A 424 9.09 25.89 -14.08
CA TRP A 424 9.74 26.50 -15.24
C TRP A 424 8.78 27.36 -16.05
N HIS A 425 7.56 26.88 -16.30
CA HIS A 425 6.57 27.68 -17.02
C HIS A 425 6.18 28.96 -16.28
N GLN A 426 6.04 28.91 -14.95
CA GLN A 426 5.72 30.11 -14.16
C GLN A 426 6.84 31.16 -14.12
N ALA A 427 8.10 30.75 -14.29
CA ALA A 427 9.23 31.67 -14.35
C ALA A 427 9.43 32.29 -15.75
N GLY A 428 8.80 31.72 -16.78
CA GLY A 428 8.92 32.15 -18.17
C GLY A 428 7.82 33.11 -18.64
N GLU A 429 6.77 33.35 -17.85
CA GLU A 429 5.79 34.40 -18.17
C GLU A 429 6.37 35.77 -17.80
N PRO A 430 6.66 36.66 -18.78
CA PRO A 430 7.14 38.00 -18.48
C PRO A 430 6.06 38.76 -17.69
N GLU A 431 6.48 39.40 -16.61
CA GLU A 431 5.61 40.25 -15.79
C GLU A 431 4.90 41.26 -16.70
N PRO A 432 3.55 41.32 -16.68
CA PRO A 432 2.82 42.27 -17.51
C PRO A 432 3.29 43.67 -17.13
N ARG A 433 3.95 44.34 -18.08
CA ARG A 433 4.41 45.72 -17.88
C ARG A 433 3.20 46.56 -17.48
N PRO A 434 3.28 47.36 -16.40
CA PRO A 434 2.20 48.26 -16.06
C PRO A 434 1.92 49.14 -17.28
N VAL A 435 0.65 49.17 -17.69
CA VAL A 435 0.17 50.09 -18.72
C VAL A 435 0.30 51.48 -18.11
N GLY A 436 1.33 52.20 -18.55
CA GLY A 436 1.58 53.60 -18.22
C GLY A 436 0.80 54.53 -19.12
#